data_AF-A0A3L8B1R1-F1
#
_entry.id   AF-A0A3L8B1R1-F1
#
_cell.length_a   1.000
_cell.length_b   1.000
_cell.length_c   1.000
_cell.angle_alpha   90.00
_cell.angle_beta   90.00
_cell.angle_gamma   90.00
#
_symmetry.space_group_name_H-M   'P 1'
#
loop_
_entity.id
_entity.type
_entity.pdbx_description
1 polymer ?
#
loop_
_entity_poly.entity_id
_entity_poly.type
_entity_poly.pdbx_seq_one_letter_code
_entity_poly.pdbx_strand_id
1 'polypeptide(L)'
;MLNRITYIARTIRNNQWRWLAITLGTVVIYYAILMASLVLRFGNLPNYINLYEWWQNVLRIIESTPSIKDSIKIIQDEWLLEIGYMNYEFGLGISEWSLFIVPVKVLGVTLLGALIATNYLLIHRTPACARSSLSSRSSDTATGLGAGLVAIASVTLSWVVCCSTPTWVVGLAMLGLGASTALWLEPLGSWLNGIGFIILLVVCYVSAKPLTYDHQRLEELS
;
A
#
# COMPACT_ATOMS: atom_id res chain seq x y z
N MET A 1 8.57 -7.60 -25.90
CA MET A 1 7.99 -7.59 -24.53
C MET A 1 8.68 -8.61 -23.60
N LEU A 2 8.90 -9.86 -24.03
CA LEU A 2 9.61 -10.88 -23.21
C LEU A 2 10.93 -10.39 -22.62
N ASN A 3 11.76 -9.66 -23.40
CA ASN A 3 13.07 -9.17 -22.95
C ASN A 3 13.00 -8.18 -21.78
N ARG A 4 11.89 -7.45 -21.59
CA ARG A 4 11.72 -6.51 -20.47
C ARG A 4 11.35 -7.25 -19.20
N ILE A 5 10.43 -8.21 -19.29
CA ILE A 5 9.97 -9.01 -18.16
C ILE A 5 11.12 -9.88 -17.62
N THR A 6 11.90 -10.52 -18.50
CA THR A 6 13.08 -11.28 -18.10
C THR A 6 14.15 -10.40 -17.45
N TYR A 7 14.31 -9.16 -17.91
CA TYR A 7 15.22 -8.19 -17.29
C TYR A 7 14.78 -7.79 -15.88
N ILE A 8 13.48 -7.53 -15.66
CA ILE A 8 12.92 -7.25 -14.33
C ILE A 8 13.15 -8.46 -13.41
N ALA A 9 12.76 -9.66 -13.86
CA ALA A 9 12.91 -10.88 -13.07
C ALA A 9 14.38 -11.16 -12.70
N ARG A 10 15.31 -10.97 -13.65
CA ARG A 10 16.76 -11.10 -13.39
C ARG A 10 17.25 -10.04 -12.41
N THR A 11 16.75 -8.81 -12.48
CA THR A 11 17.12 -7.73 -11.56
C THR A 11 16.66 -8.01 -10.13
N ILE A 12 15.43 -8.50 -9.97
CA ILE A 12 14.88 -8.93 -8.68
C ILE A 12 15.69 -10.11 -8.15
N ARG A 13 15.92 -11.16 -8.95
CA ARG A 13 16.65 -12.37 -8.53
C ARG A 13 18.07 -12.06 -8.05
N ASN A 14 18.77 -11.16 -8.74
CA ASN A 14 20.13 -10.77 -8.37
C ASN A 14 20.17 -9.92 -7.08
N ASN A 15 19.05 -9.30 -6.68
CA ASN A 15 18.95 -8.42 -5.51
C ASN A 15 17.84 -8.83 -4.55
N GLN A 16 17.55 -10.13 -4.46
CA GLN A 16 16.37 -10.65 -3.77
C GLN A 16 16.23 -10.17 -2.32
N TRP A 17 17.35 -10.10 -1.58
CA TRP A 17 17.36 -9.63 -0.19
C TRP A 17 17.04 -8.14 -0.07
N ARG A 18 17.59 -7.30 -0.96
CA ARG A 18 17.28 -5.87 -0.99
C ARG A 18 15.83 -5.64 -1.40
N TRP A 19 15.34 -6.39 -2.38
CA TRP A 19 13.96 -6.32 -2.82
C TRP A 19 12.99 -6.67 -1.69
N LEU A 20 13.26 -7.78 -0.97
CA LEU A 20 12.44 -8.25 0.14
C LEU A 20 12.48 -7.27 1.32
N ALA A 21 13.66 -6.75 1.66
CA ALA A 21 13.83 -5.76 2.72
C ALA A 21 13.05 -4.46 2.42
N ILE A 22 13.10 -3.94 1.19
CA ILE A 22 12.33 -2.74 0.81
C ILE A 22 10.83 -3.04 0.81
N THR A 23 10.42 -4.22 0.32
CA THR A 23 9.01 -4.62 0.28
C THR A 23 8.41 -4.71 1.68
N LEU A 24 9.02 -5.50 2.57
CA LEU A 24 8.55 -5.66 3.95
C LEU A 24 8.73 -4.38 4.75
N GLY A 25 9.85 -3.67 4.56
CA GLY A 25 10.11 -2.39 5.21
C GLY A 25 9.03 -1.37 4.86
N THR A 26 8.57 -1.32 3.61
CA THR A 26 7.47 -0.43 3.19
C THR A 26 6.17 -0.76 3.93
N VAL A 27 5.83 -2.05 4.05
CA VAL A 27 4.61 -2.48 4.78
C VAL A 27 4.69 -2.09 6.25
N VAL A 28 5.82 -2.36 6.92
CA VAL A 28 6.01 -2.02 8.34
C VAL A 28 5.96 -0.51 8.54
N ILE A 29 6.67 0.27 7.73
CA ILE A 29 6.68 1.73 7.79
C ILE A 29 5.27 2.29 7.54
N TYR A 30 4.53 1.73 6.59
CA TYR A 30 3.16 2.16 6.29
C TYR A 30 2.25 2.06 7.52
N TYR A 31 2.16 0.87 8.14
CA TYR A 31 1.33 0.69 9.33
C TYR A 31 1.86 1.43 10.55
N ALA A 32 3.18 1.59 10.68
CA ALA A 32 3.78 2.41 11.73
C ALA A 32 3.40 3.90 11.59
N ILE A 33 3.38 4.43 10.37
CA ILE A 33 2.93 5.81 10.10
C ILE A 33 1.45 5.96 10.44
N LEU A 34 0.60 4.99 10.08
CA LEU A 34 -0.82 5.02 10.45
C LEU A 34 -1.01 5.03 11.96
N MET A 35 -0.33 4.13 12.69
CA MET A 35 -0.36 4.10 14.16
C MET A 35 0.14 5.42 14.76
N ALA A 36 1.28 5.95 14.28
CA ALA A 36 1.83 7.20 14.75
C ALA A 36 0.85 8.36 14.50
N SER A 37 0.17 8.39 13.35
CA SER A 37 -0.81 9.43 13.04
C SER A 37 -1.97 9.46 14.04
N LEU A 38 -2.44 8.29 14.49
CA LEU A 38 -3.47 8.19 15.53
C LEU A 38 -2.97 8.69 16.88
N VAL A 39 -1.81 8.22 17.32
CA VAL A 39 -1.22 8.62 18.60
C VAL A 39 -0.95 10.12 18.64
N LEU A 40 -0.41 10.69 17.56
CA LEU A 40 -0.14 12.14 17.47
C LEU A 40 -1.43 12.96 17.40
N ARG A 41 -2.48 12.45 16.77
CA ARG A 41 -3.76 13.15 16.62
C ARG A 41 -4.56 13.17 17.92
N PHE A 42 -4.57 12.04 18.65
CA PHE A 42 -5.41 11.86 19.84
C PHE A 42 -4.65 11.98 21.17
N GLY A 43 -3.32 11.98 21.15
CA GLY A 43 -2.47 12.14 22.34
C GLY A 43 -2.42 10.91 23.26
N ASN A 44 -3.10 9.83 22.91
CA ASN A 44 -3.18 8.60 23.69
C ASN A 44 -2.45 7.45 22.99
N LEU A 45 -1.78 6.60 23.77
CA LEU A 45 -1.23 5.33 23.29
C LEU A 45 -2.33 4.26 23.24
N PRO A 46 -2.22 3.24 22.36
CA PRO A 46 -3.19 2.16 22.34
C PRO A 46 -3.21 1.42 23.68
N ASN A 47 -4.42 1.10 24.16
CA ASN A 47 -4.63 0.40 25.44
C ASN A 47 -5.31 -0.95 25.28
N TYR A 48 -5.69 -1.36 24.06
CA TYR A 48 -6.19 -2.70 23.77
C TYR A 48 -5.66 -3.24 22.45
N ILE A 49 -5.61 -4.57 22.37
CA ILE A 49 -5.25 -5.32 21.17
C ILE A 49 -6.20 -6.52 21.08
N ASN A 50 -6.94 -6.65 19.99
CA ASN A 50 -7.81 -7.78 19.72
C ASN A 50 -7.27 -8.59 18.54
N LEU A 51 -7.14 -9.90 18.73
CA LEU A 51 -6.82 -10.86 17.68
C LEU A 51 -8.08 -11.65 17.35
N TYR A 52 -8.45 -11.68 16.07
CA TYR A 52 -9.64 -12.37 15.59
C TYR A 52 -9.30 -13.70 14.96
N GLU A 53 -10.20 -14.68 15.12
CA GLU A 53 -10.09 -16.01 14.51
C GLU A 53 -10.47 -15.98 13.02
N TRP A 54 -9.68 -15.26 12.22
CA TRP A 54 -9.97 -14.96 10.82
C TRP A 54 -10.36 -16.20 10.00
N TRP A 55 -9.67 -17.32 10.19
CA TRP A 55 -9.97 -18.56 9.45
C TRP A 55 -11.37 -19.11 9.78
N GLN A 56 -11.77 -19.10 11.05
CA GLN A 56 -13.09 -19.56 11.45
C GLN A 56 -14.18 -18.61 10.95
N ASN A 57 -13.92 -17.30 10.96
CA ASN A 57 -14.82 -16.32 10.38
C ASN A 57 -15.02 -16.56 8.89
N VAL A 58 -13.94 -16.80 8.13
CA VAL A 58 -14.00 -17.10 6.70
C VAL A 58 -14.86 -18.34 6.43
N LEU A 59 -14.66 -19.42 7.18
CA LEU A 59 -15.47 -20.64 7.04
C LEU A 59 -16.95 -20.36 7.32
N ARG A 60 -17.24 -19.61 8.40
CA ARG A 60 -18.61 -19.22 8.75
C ARG A 60 -19.27 -18.36 7.68
N ILE A 61 -18.53 -17.43 7.05
CA ILE A 61 -19.05 -16.59 5.97
C ILE A 61 -19.42 -17.45 4.75
N ILE A 62 -18.55 -18.40 4.38
CA ILE A 62 -18.80 -19.31 3.25
C ILE A 62 -20.02 -20.20 3.52
N GLU A 63 -20.17 -20.69 4.75
CA GLU A 63 -21.32 -21.52 5.15
C GLU A 63 -22.63 -20.73 5.19
N SER A 64 -22.58 -19.48 5.68
CA SER A 64 -23.78 -18.65 5.89
C SER A 64 -24.20 -17.87 4.64
N THR A 65 -23.31 -17.72 3.65
CA THR A 65 -23.55 -16.89 2.46
C THR A 65 -23.51 -17.75 1.19
N PRO A 66 -24.66 -18.07 0.57
CA PRO A 66 -24.73 -18.98 -0.59
C PRO A 66 -24.14 -18.37 -1.87
N SER A 67 -24.08 -17.04 -1.98
CA SER A 67 -23.50 -16.33 -3.12
C SER A 67 -22.00 -16.16 -2.95
N ILE A 68 -21.20 -16.90 -3.73
CA ILE A 68 -19.72 -16.84 -3.68
C ILE A 68 -19.21 -15.41 -3.88
N LYS A 69 -19.84 -14.62 -4.76
CA LYS A 69 -19.43 -13.24 -5.02
C LYS A 69 -19.58 -12.37 -3.78
N ASP A 70 -20.64 -12.57 -3.01
CA ASP A 70 -20.89 -11.80 -1.80
C ASP A 70 -20.03 -12.31 -0.65
N SER A 71 -19.84 -13.63 -0.53
CA SER A 71 -18.90 -14.22 0.43
C SER A 71 -17.49 -13.64 0.25
N ILE A 72 -16.99 -13.56 -0.99
CA ILE A 72 -15.66 -12.98 -1.28
C ILE A 72 -15.59 -11.52 -0.86
N LYS A 73 -16.62 -10.72 -1.15
CA LYS A 73 -16.63 -9.30 -0.75
C LYS A 73 -16.59 -9.14 0.77
N ILE A 74 -17.33 -9.96 1.51
CA ILE A 74 -17.33 -9.91 2.98
C ILE A 74 -15.96 -10.33 3.52
N ILE A 75 -15.38 -11.42 3.02
CA ILE A 75 -14.06 -11.91 3.42
C ILE A 75 -12.97 -10.85 3.19
N GLN A 76 -13.09 -10.02 2.15
CA GLN A 76 -12.13 -8.97 1.86
C GLN A 76 -12.04 -7.88 2.94
N ASP A 77 -13.10 -7.71 3.72
CA ASP A 77 -13.19 -6.70 4.77
C ASP A 77 -13.07 -7.30 6.19
N GLU A 78 -12.79 -8.60 6.33
CA GLU A 78 -12.59 -9.27 7.62
C GLU A 78 -11.26 -8.91 8.27
N TRP A 79 -11.30 -8.64 9.56
CA TRP A 79 -10.14 -8.16 10.33
C TRP A 79 -9.40 -9.33 10.94
N LEU A 80 -8.08 -9.26 10.95
CA LEU A 80 -7.22 -10.23 11.65
C LEU A 80 -6.81 -9.70 13.03
N LEU A 81 -6.50 -8.41 13.10
CA LEU A 81 -5.99 -7.73 14.27
C LEU A 81 -6.61 -6.34 14.34
N GLU A 82 -6.96 -5.91 15.55
CA GLU A 82 -7.36 -4.55 15.86
C GLU A 82 -6.49 -4.04 17.02
N ILE A 83 -6.00 -2.81 16.91
CA ILE A 83 -5.25 -2.13 17.95
C ILE A 83 -5.85 -0.74 18.10
N GLY A 84 -6.19 -0.32 19.32
CA GLY A 84 -6.87 0.96 19.50
C GLY A 84 -6.79 1.52 20.92
N TYR A 85 -7.51 2.62 21.09
CA TYR A 85 -7.70 3.25 22.39
C TYR A 85 -9.18 3.24 22.79
N MET A 86 -9.44 2.65 23.95
CA MET A 86 -10.74 2.57 24.59
C MET A 86 -10.79 3.58 25.75
N ASN A 87 -11.73 4.52 25.70
CA ASN A 87 -11.95 5.45 26.80
C ASN A 87 -12.99 4.89 27.78
N TYR A 88 -12.52 4.48 28.96
CA TYR A 88 -13.31 3.89 30.03
C TYR A 88 -14.05 4.90 30.91
N GLU A 89 -13.85 6.21 30.71
CA GLU A 89 -14.64 7.23 31.41
C GLU A 89 -16.12 7.16 31.00
N PHE A 90 -16.41 6.62 29.82
CA PHE A 90 -17.76 6.39 29.30
C PHE A 90 -18.34 5.02 29.68
N GLY A 91 -18.28 4.65 30.95
CA GLY A 91 -18.90 3.43 31.48
C GLY A 91 -18.16 2.15 31.06
N LEU A 92 -18.73 1.38 30.13
CA LEU A 92 -18.14 0.11 29.67
C LEU A 92 -16.95 0.29 28.69
N GLY A 93 -16.65 1.53 28.30
CA GLY A 93 -15.60 1.86 27.35
C GLY A 93 -16.16 2.18 25.97
N ILE A 94 -15.68 3.28 25.38
CA ILE A 94 -15.94 3.62 23.97
C ILE A 94 -14.60 3.60 23.22
N SER A 95 -14.54 2.85 22.10
CA SER A 95 -13.37 2.86 21.23
C SER A 95 -13.34 4.21 20.53
N GLU A 96 -12.40 5.06 20.92
CA GLU A 96 -12.25 6.37 20.30
C GLU A 96 -11.67 6.19 18.90
N TRP A 97 -10.56 5.46 18.79
CA TRP A 97 -9.91 5.16 17.53
C TRP A 97 -9.35 3.74 17.53
N SER A 98 -9.34 3.13 16.34
CA SER A 98 -8.69 1.85 16.13
C SER A 98 -8.04 1.74 14.75
N LEU A 99 -6.93 1.00 14.72
CA LEU A 99 -6.24 0.55 13.53
C LEU A 99 -6.51 -0.94 13.38
N PHE A 100 -6.93 -1.36 12.20
CA PHE A 100 -7.20 -2.76 11.89
C PHE A 100 -6.30 -3.24 10.76
N ILE A 101 -5.90 -4.50 10.89
CA ILE A 101 -5.11 -5.21 9.89
C ILE A 101 -6.04 -6.17 9.17
N VAL A 102 -6.33 -5.84 7.91
CA VAL A 102 -7.16 -6.64 7.02
C VAL A 102 -6.23 -7.40 6.06
N PRO A 103 -6.25 -8.74 6.03
CA PRO A 103 -5.30 -9.52 5.23
C PRO A 103 -5.24 -9.11 3.75
N VAL A 104 -6.39 -8.84 3.13
CA VAL A 104 -6.45 -8.42 1.72
C VAL A 104 -5.81 -7.04 1.51
N LYS A 105 -6.00 -6.10 2.44
CA LYS A 105 -5.35 -4.78 2.38
C LYS A 105 -3.85 -4.88 2.62
N VAL A 106 -3.40 -5.74 3.55
CA VAL A 106 -1.98 -6.04 3.76
C VAL A 106 -1.35 -6.57 2.47
N LEU A 107 -2.02 -7.49 1.76
CA LEU A 107 -1.54 -7.98 0.47
C LEU A 107 -1.45 -6.85 -0.57
N GLY A 108 -2.42 -5.93 -0.60
CA GLY A 108 -2.37 -4.72 -1.43
C GLY A 108 -1.16 -3.84 -1.13
N VAL A 109 -0.92 -3.53 0.15
CA VAL A 109 0.25 -2.74 0.58
C VAL A 109 1.57 -3.50 0.34
N THR A 110 1.56 -4.82 0.42
CA THR A 110 2.72 -5.66 0.08
C THR A 110 3.02 -5.60 -1.41
N LEU A 111 1.99 -5.68 -2.26
CA LEU A 111 2.13 -5.50 -3.71
C LEU A 111 2.65 -4.10 -4.05
N LEU A 112 2.17 -3.08 -3.36
CA LEU A 112 2.70 -1.71 -3.44
C LEU A 112 4.20 -1.67 -3.10
N GLY A 113 4.58 -2.24 -1.96
CA GLY A 113 5.99 -2.33 -1.54
C GLY A 113 6.86 -3.07 -2.54
N ALA A 114 6.34 -4.16 -3.13
CA ALA A 114 7.03 -4.93 -4.17
C ALA A 114 7.27 -4.10 -5.45
N LEU A 115 6.27 -3.30 -5.86
CA LEU A 115 6.40 -2.40 -7.01
C LEU A 115 7.39 -1.26 -6.74
N ILE A 116 7.34 -0.66 -5.55
CA ILE A 116 8.31 0.36 -5.12
C ILE A 116 9.73 -0.22 -5.10
N ALA A 117 9.91 -1.39 -4.50
CA ALA A 117 11.20 -2.09 -4.47
C ALA A 117 11.72 -2.38 -5.88
N THR A 118 10.84 -2.82 -6.78
CA THR A 118 11.20 -3.10 -8.18
C THR A 118 11.61 -1.83 -8.92
N ASN A 119 10.83 -0.75 -8.81
CA ASN A 119 11.15 0.55 -9.41
C ASN A 119 12.46 1.12 -8.87
N TYR A 120 12.65 1.07 -7.55
CA TYR A 120 13.88 1.51 -6.90
C TYR A 120 15.11 0.76 -7.44
N LEU A 121 15.05 -0.57 -7.51
CA LEU A 121 16.16 -1.38 -8.01
C LEU A 121 16.45 -1.15 -9.50
N LEU A 122 15.41 -0.98 -10.33
CA LEU A 122 15.57 -0.71 -11.76
C LEU A 122 16.21 0.65 -12.01
N ILE A 123 15.75 1.68 -11.28
CA ILE A 123 16.28 3.03 -11.39
C ILE A 123 17.74 3.03 -10.92
N HIS A 124 18.05 2.54 -9.72
CA HIS A 124 19.40 2.57 -9.15
C HIS A 124 20.45 1.66 -9.83
N ARG A 125 20.05 0.82 -10.79
CA ARG A 125 21.00 0.01 -11.57
C ARG A 125 21.65 0.73 -12.75
N THR A 126 21.07 1.83 -13.24
CA THR A 126 21.67 2.59 -14.35
C THR A 126 22.78 3.49 -13.81
N PRO A 127 24.01 3.41 -14.37
CA PRO A 127 25.11 4.28 -13.95
C PRO A 127 24.73 5.76 -14.19
N ALA A 128 25.10 6.64 -13.25
CA ALA A 128 24.71 8.05 -13.25
C ALA A 128 25.03 8.77 -14.57
N CYS A 129 26.09 8.36 -15.28
CA CYS A 129 26.51 8.95 -16.56
C CYS A 129 25.62 8.58 -17.76
N ALA A 130 24.87 7.46 -17.70
CA ALA A 130 23.95 7.03 -18.76
C ALA A 130 22.49 7.45 -18.48
N ARG A 131 22.27 8.14 -17.36
CA ARG A 131 20.95 8.56 -16.89
C ARG A 131 20.66 9.96 -17.41
N SER A 132 19.75 10.08 -18.38
CA SER A 132 19.24 11.41 -18.72
C SER A 132 18.50 11.95 -17.49
N SER A 133 18.99 13.08 -16.94
CA SER A 133 18.54 13.59 -15.63
C SER A 133 17.03 13.85 -15.58
N LEU A 134 16.45 14.20 -16.74
CA LEU A 134 15.01 14.45 -16.91
C LEU A 134 14.17 13.16 -16.82
N SER A 135 14.63 12.06 -17.44
CA SER A 135 13.89 10.79 -17.43
C SER A 135 13.89 10.13 -16.05
N SER A 136 15.00 10.22 -15.31
CA SER A 136 15.07 9.65 -13.95
C SER A 136 14.22 10.42 -12.97
N ARG A 137 14.29 11.76 -12.98
CA ARG A 137 13.47 12.60 -12.09
C ARG A 137 11.98 12.37 -12.30
N SER A 138 11.55 12.26 -13.56
CA SER A 138 10.14 11.96 -13.88
C SER A 138 9.69 10.58 -13.38
N SER A 139 10.56 9.57 -13.44
CA SER A 139 10.25 8.22 -12.94
C SER A 139 10.21 8.16 -11.41
N ASP A 140 11.09 8.89 -10.73
CA ASP A 140 11.09 8.99 -9.26
C ASP A 140 9.83 9.69 -8.76
N THR A 141 9.45 10.82 -9.36
CA THR A 141 8.21 11.55 -9.00
C THR A 141 6.96 10.75 -9.30
N ALA A 142 6.91 10.04 -10.44
CA ALA A 142 5.77 9.21 -10.80
C ALA A 142 5.63 8.00 -9.87
N THR A 143 6.75 7.41 -9.43
CA THR A 143 6.75 6.33 -8.42
C THR A 143 6.21 6.85 -7.09
N GLY A 144 6.68 8.03 -6.64
CA GLY A 144 6.19 8.64 -5.41
C GLY A 144 4.69 8.99 -5.45
N LEU A 145 4.22 9.56 -6.57
CA LEU A 145 2.81 9.90 -6.75
C LEU A 145 1.92 8.63 -6.77
N GLY A 146 2.29 7.62 -7.57
CA GLY A 146 1.58 6.34 -7.61
C GLY A 146 1.56 5.66 -6.24
N ALA A 147 2.69 5.71 -5.53
CA ALA A 147 2.79 5.15 -4.18
C ALA A 147 1.88 5.87 -3.18
N GLY A 148 1.86 7.21 -3.20
CA GLY A 148 1.00 8.01 -2.33
C GLY A 148 -0.48 7.75 -2.58
N LEU A 149 -0.90 7.64 -3.84
CA LEU A 149 -2.30 7.35 -4.19
C LEU A 149 -2.77 5.99 -3.64
N VAL A 150 -1.97 4.93 -3.85
CA VAL A 150 -2.28 3.60 -3.32
C VAL A 150 -2.24 3.59 -1.79
N ALA A 151 -1.26 4.27 -1.18
CA ALA A 151 -1.11 4.35 0.27
C ALA A 151 -2.32 5.01 0.94
N ILE A 152 -2.80 6.13 0.40
CA ILE A 152 -4.00 6.83 0.91
C ILE A 152 -5.24 5.96 0.72
N ALA A 153 -5.41 5.34 -0.45
CA ALA A 153 -6.58 4.49 -0.73
C ALA A 153 -6.61 3.19 0.12
N SER A 154 -5.49 2.81 0.73
CA SER A 154 -5.36 1.57 1.51
C SER A 154 -5.45 1.77 3.02
N VAL A 155 -5.75 2.98 3.50
CA VAL A 155 -5.77 3.30 4.94
C VAL A 155 -6.83 2.48 5.66
N THR A 156 -6.46 1.86 6.78
CA THR A 156 -7.32 1.02 7.62
C THR A 156 -7.41 1.57 9.05
N LEU A 157 -8.14 2.70 9.18
CA LEU A 157 -8.38 3.41 10.43
C LEU A 157 -9.87 3.60 10.67
N SER A 158 -10.31 3.49 11.93
CA SER A 158 -11.64 3.90 12.37
C SER A 158 -11.57 4.96 13.46
N TRP A 159 -12.67 5.71 13.56
CA TRP A 159 -12.87 6.73 14.58
C TRP A 159 -14.34 6.78 14.96
N VAL A 160 -14.61 7.00 16.25
CA VAL A 160 -15.98 7.08 16.82
C VAL A 160 -16.90 8.09 16.12
N VAL A 161 -16.33 9.12 15.49
CA VAL A 161 -17.13 10.15 14.77
C VAL A 161 -17.56 9.66 13.38
N CYS A 162 -16.90 8.65 12.83
CA CYS A 162 -17.00 8.27 11.42
C CYS A 162 -17.36 6.78 11.23
N CYS A 163 -18.29 6.26 12.05
CA CYS A 163 -18.65 4.83 12.13
C CYS A 163 -19.21 4.19 10.85
N SER A 164 -19.66 4.97 9.86
CA SER A 164 -20.24 4.45 8.61
C SER A 164 -19.45 4.84 7.36
N THR A 165 -18.30 5.49 7.52
CA THR A 165 -17.52 5.98 6.38
C THR A 165 -16.37 5.04 6.04
N PRO A 166 -15.93 5.01 4.76
CA PRO A 166 -14.77 4.24 4.37
C PRO A 166 -13.53 4.67 5.15
N THR A 167 -12.71 3.70 5.51
CA THR A 167 -11.53 3.86 6.39
C THR A 167 -10.48 4.83 5.81
N TRP A 168 -10.42 4.94 4.48
CA TRP A 168 -9.54 5.89 3.79
C TRP A 168 -10.06 7.33 3.83
N VAL A 169 -11.37 7.52 3.83
CA VAL A 169 -12.03 8.81 4.02
C VAL A 169 -11.78 9.31 5.46
N VAL A 170 -11.88 8.40 6.44
CA VAL A 170 -11.52 8.67 7.82
C VAL A 170 -10.07 9.14 7.93
N GLY A 171 -9.14 8.44 7.27
CA GLY A 171 -7.73 8.85 7.22
C GLY A 171 -7.54 10.27 6.69
N LEU A 172 -8.23 10.64 5.60
CA LEU A 172 -8.18 12.00 5.06
C LEU A 172 -8.76 13.05 6.02
N ALA A 173 -9.89 12.74 6.66
CA ALA A 173 -10.50 13.64 7.65
C ALA A 173 -9.57 13.85 8.86
N MET A 174 -8.89 12.80 9.32
CA MET A 174 -7.89 12.88 10.39
C MET A 174 -6.68 13.73 10.00
N LEU A 175 -6.26 13.67 8.73
CA LEU A 175 -5.19 14.52 8.18
C LEU A 175 -5.62 15.99 7.99
N GLY A 176 -6.88 16.33 8.26
CA GLY A 176 -7.38 17.71 8.28
C GLY A 176 -8.22 18.10 7.07
N LEU A 177 -8.58 17.18 6.18
CA LEU A 177 -9.63 17.44 5.19
C LEU A 177 -10.98 17.60 5.91
N GLY A 178 -11.78 18.58 5.48
CA GLY A 178 -13.13 18.76 6.03
C GLY A 178 -13.98 17.51 5.81
N ALA A 179 -14.83 17.16 6.78
CA ALA A 179 -15.67 15.96 6.72
C ALA A 179 -16.51 15.91 5.44
N SER A 180 -17.09 17.05 5.02
CA SER A 180 -17.89 17.17 3.80
C SER A 180 -17.08 16.88 2.53
N THR A 181 -15.84 17.36 2.46
CA THR A 181 -14.95 17.08 1.32
C THR A 181 -14.46 15.63 1.31
N ALA A 182 -14.22 15.06 2.49
CA ALA A 182 -13.79 13.67 2.61
C ALA A 182 -14.91 12.71 2.16
N LEU A 183 -16.16 12.95 2.60
CA LEU A 183 -17.34 12.19 2.19
C LEU A 183 -17.58 12.28 0.68
N TRP A 184 -17.37 13.45 0.07
CA TRP A 184 -17.54 13.61 -1.38
C TRP A 184 -16.54 12.76 -2.19
N LEU A 185 -15.36 12.47 -1.63
CA LEU A 185 -14.33 11.68 -2.28
C LEU A 185 -14.59 10.16 -2.18
N GLU A 186 -15.53 9.70 -1.34
CA GLU A 186 -15.85 8.28 -1.12
C GLU A 186 -15.85 7.38 -2.39
N PRO A 187 -16.52 7.73 -3.50
CA PRO A 187 -16.54 6.88 -4.69
C PRO A 187 -15.18 6.76 -5.42
N LEU A 188 -14.21 7.62 -5.10
CA LEU A 188 -12.90 7.63 -5.75
C LEU A 188 -11.93 6.61 -5.18
N GLY A 189 -12.21 5.97 -4.04
CA GLY A 189 -11.25 5.06 -3.38
C GLY A 189 -10.74 3.95 -4.31
N SER A 190 -11.66 3.27 -5.00
CA SER A 190 -11.30 2.21 -5.97
C SER A 190 -10.53 2.75 -7.18
N TRP A 191 -10.85 3.96 -7.64
CA TRP A 191 -10.16 4.62 -8.75
C TRP A 191 -8.75 5.04 -8.37
N LEU A 192 -8.56 5.62 -7.19
CA LEU A 192 -7.24 6.03 -6.68
C LEU A 192 -6.30 4.83 -6.58
N ASN A 193 -6.79 3.70 -6.07
CA ASN A 193 -6.02 2.48 -5.98
C ASN A 193 -5.64 1.94 -7.37
N GLY A 194 -6.62 1.85 -8.29
CA GLY A 194 -6.40 1.40 -9.66
C GLY A 194 -5.40 2.28 -10.43
N ILE A 195 -5.57 3.59 -10.39
CA ILE A 195 -4.69 4.56 -11.06
C ILE A 195 -3.27 4.49 -10.47
N GLY A 196 -3.14 4.42 -9.14
CA GLY A 196 -1.85 4.33 -8.48
C GLY A 196 -1.06 3.09 -8.89
N PHE A 197 -1.71 1.92 -8.93
CA PHE A 197 -1.08 0.69 -9.42
C PHE A 197 -0.71 0.75 -10.91
N ILE A 198 -1.57 1.32 -11.75
CA ILE A 198 -1.28 1.49 -13.19
C ILE A 198 -0.04 2.37 -13.37
N ILE A 199 0.06 3.50 -12.66
CA ILE A 199 1.23 4.38 -12.73
C ILE A 199 2.50 3.62 -12.34
N LEU A 200 2.48 2.87 -11.24
CA LEU A 200 3.64 2.10 -10.79
C LEU A 200 4.06 1.02 -11.79
N LEU A 201 3.10 0.35 -12.43
CA LEU A 201 3.36 -0.64 -13.48
C LEU A 201 3.96 0.00 -14.73
N VAL A 202 3.43 1.15 -15.16
CA VAL A 202 3.95 1.90 -16.31
C VAL A 202 5.39 2.34 -16.04
N VAL A 203 5.68 2.88 -14.86
CA VAL A 203 7.05 3.27 -14.48
C VAL A 203 7.99 2.07 -14.50
N CYS A 204 7.55 0.92 -13.98
CA CYS A 204 8.34 -0.31 -13.99
C CYS A 204 8.65 -0.76 -15.42
N TYR A 205 7.64 -0.73 -16.30
CA TYR A 205 7.80 -1.12 -17.70
C TYR A 205 8.73 -0.18 -18.49
N VAL A 206 8.60 1.14 -18.30
CA VAL A 206 9.43 2.15 -18.95
C VAL A 206 10.88 2.08 -18.46
N SER A 207 11.07 1.86 -17.15
CA SER A 207 12.40 1.76 -16.52
C SER A 207 13.13 0.46 -16.89
N ALA A 208 12.40 -0.60 -17.27
CA ALA A 208 12.97 -1.84 -17.76
C ALA A 208 13.51 -1.69 -19.20
N LYS A 209 14.66 -1.03 -19.36
CA LYS A 209 15.41 -0.99 -20.62
C LYS A 209 16.34 -2.20 -20.67
N PRO A 210 16.09 -3.20 -21.54
CA PRO A 210 17.02 -4.32 -21.71
C PRO A 210 18.34 -3.75 -22.25
N LEU A 211 19.46 -4.30 -21.78
CA LEU A 211 20.81 -3.96 -22.23
C LEU A 211 20.97 -4.33 -23.71
N THR A 212 20.45 -3.51 -24.62
CA THR A 212 20.84 -3.51 -26.04
C THR A 212 22.10 -2.65 -26.27
N TYR A 213 22.63 -2.02 -25.21
CA TYR A 213 23.74 -1.06 -25.29
C TYR A 213 25.13 -1.68 -25.08
N ASP A 214 25.22 -2.99 -24.84
CA ASP A 214 26.52 -3.65 -24.64
C ASP A 214 27.16 -4.09 -25.98
N HIS A 215 26.40 -4.07 -27.08
CA HIS A 215 26.94 -4.46 -28.39
C HIS A 215 27.60 -3.30 -29.16
N GLN A 216 27.18 -2.05 -28.95
CA GLN A 216 27.78 -0.88 -29.63
C GLN A 216 29.12 -0.46 -29.00
N ARG A 217 29.35 -0.73 -27.71
CA ARG A 217 30.61 -0.35 -27.05
C ARG A 217 31.77 -1.30 -27.35
N LEU A 218 31.47 -2.53 -27.79
CA LEU A 218 32.49 -3.48 -28.24
C LEU A 218 32.92 -3.23 -29.70
N GLU A 219 32.08 -2.60 -30.52
CA GLU A 219 32.46 -2.18 -31.90
C GLU A 219 33.21 -0.85 -31.94
N GLU A 220 33.04 0.06 -30.96
CA GLU A 220 33.84 1.29 -30.87
C GLU A 220 35.26 1.06 -30.29
N LEU A 221 35.56 -0.16 -29.82
CA LEU A 221 36.84 -0.55 -29.20
C LEU A 221 37.60 -1.64 -29.98
N SER A 222 37.14 -2.00 -31.19
CA SER A 222 37.79 -2.94 -32.13
C SER A 222 38.14 -2.25 -33.44
#